data_AF-A0A5J4UF99-F1
#
_entry.id   AF-A0A5J4UF99-F1
#
_cell.length_a   1.000
_cell.length_b   1.000
_cell.length_c   1.000
_cell.angle_alpha   90.00
_cell.angle_beta   90.00
_cell.angle_gamma   90.00
#
_symmetry.space_group_name_H-M   'P 1'
#
loop_
_entity.id
_entity.type
_entity.pdbx_description
1 polymer ?
#
loop_
_entity_poly.entity_id
_entity_poly.type
_entity_poly.pdbx_seq_one_letter_code
_entity_poly.pdbx_strand_id
1 'polypeptide(L)'
;MNHLEHWKGKHCIPELVAKLDSNDESVKLKALKKTMKKIGKARMECCRAKQFSGLLDKINLLMIDLKSKKAEHAIAILELLSTKITVMQDEEVDKLINIFKAKELDTIMKLTFLNKATPEPLKESLAYSISALGVIKYTYESCFESVIEFLLEKLKAMEELLGKQPYNKELDPKRSKYGFRTLATILNALCIFTFEDYAFNQKIMNYGGIEIGLRYLNHKSTKIRVIASTLFGLSCFKNIGFHFRKINNCLDILSINIPPPLLITVSSTQSDHNSPQMHLQHLHTGWTKPMLLLK
;
A
#
# COMPACT_ATOMS: atom_id res chain seq x y z
N MET A 1 -32.60 -5.96 -5.27
CA MET A 1 -31.71 -5.33 -6.27
C MET A 1 -30.55 -6.28 -6.52
N ASN A 2 -30.39 -6.79 -7.74
CA ASN A 2 -29.52 -7.93 -8.03
C ASN A 2 -28.03 -7.59 -7.88
N HIS A 3 -27.31 -8.38 -7.09
CA HIS A 3 -25.95 -8.17 -6.59
C HIS A 3 -24.80 -8.28 -7.64
N LEU A 4 -25.13 -8.25 -8.93
CA LEU A 4 -24.19 -8.55 -10.04
C LEU A 4 -24.03 -7.41 -11.06
N GLU A 5 -24.83 -6.33 -10.98
CA GLU A 5 -24.96 -5.37 -12.09
C GLU A 5 -23.82 -4.34 -12.27
N HIS A 6 -22.85 -4.28 -11.35
CA HIS A 6 -21.75 -3.29 -11.48
C HIS A 6 -20.54 -3.75 -12.30
N TRP A 7 -20.54 -5.00 -12.79
CA TRP A 7 -19.54 -5.47 -13.75
C TRP A 7 -20.04 -5.22 -15.18
N LYS A 8 -19.92 -3.99 -15.71
CA LYS A 8 -20.19 -3.73 -17.14
C LYS A 8 -19.14 -4.46 -18.01
N GLY A 9 -19.44 -5.68 -18.43
CA GLY A 9 -18.62 -6.48 -19.35
C GLY A 9 -19.16 -7.92 -19.53
N LYS A 10 -18.92 -8.52 -20.70
CA LYS A 10 -19.49 -9.80 -21.20
C LYS A 10 -19.21 -11.06 -20.36
N HIS A 11 -18.56 -10.95 -19.20
CA HIS A 11 -18.34 -12.03 -18.24
C HIS A 11 -18.27 -11.41 -16.84
N CYS A 12 -18.81 -12.04 -15.80
CA CYS A 12 -18.56 -11.67 -14.39
C CYS A 12 -17.29 -12.36 -13.82
N ILE A 13 -16.74 -11.96 -12.66
CA ILE A 13 -15.60 -12.67 -12.02
C ILE A 13 -15.95 -14.15 -11.73
N PRO A 14 -17.11 -14.49 -11.16
CA PRO A 14 -17.48 -15.88 -10.86
C PRO A 14 -17.40 -16.83 -12.08
N GLU A 15 -17.82 -16.38 -13.26
CA GLU A 15 -17.70 -17.17 -14.49
C GLU A 15 -16.24 -17.47 -14.90
N LEU A 16 -15.32 -16.55 -14.59
CA LEU A 16 -13.90 -16.78 -14.84
C LEU A 16 -13.30 -17.71 -13.78
N VAL A 17 -13.75 -17.58 -12.53
CA VAL A 17 -13.34 -18.48 -11.43
C VAL A 17 -13.75 -19.92 -11.72
N ALA A 18 -14.95 -20.16 -12.23
CA ALA A 18 -15.41 -21.50 -12.61
C ALA A 18 -14.49 -22.15 -13.67
N LYS A 19 -13.86 -21.36 -14.55
CA LYS A 19 -12.92 -21.87 -15.56
C LYS A 19 -11.56 -22.28 -14.98
N LEU A 20 -11.27 -21.95 -13.72
CA LEU A 20 -10.06 -22.39 -13.03
C LEU A 20 -10.10 -23.90 -12.69
N ASP A 21 -11.30 -24.49 -12.68
CA ASP A 21 -11.52 -25.93 -12.47
C ASP A 21 -11.43 -26.77 -13.75
N SER A 22 -11.17 -26.15 -14.90
CA SER A 22 -10.97 -26.87 -16.15
C SER A 22 -9.77 -27.82 -16.08
N ASN A 23 -9.77 -28.95 -16.78
CA ASN A 23 -8.55 -29.77 -16.94
C ASN A 23 -7.57 -29.17 -17.96
N ASP A 24 -8.01 -28.19 -18.77
CA ASP A 24 -7.18 -27.53 -19.77
C ASP A 24 -6.40 -26.35 -19.15
N GLU A 25 -5.09 -26.49 -19.09
CA GLU A 25 -4.17 -25.48 -18.56
C GLU A 25 -4.20 -24.16 -19.35
N SER A 26 -4.43 -24.21 -20.66
CA SER A 26 -4.57 -23.01 -21.49
C SER A 26 -5.83 -22.22 -21.12
N VAL A 27 -6.92 -22.92 -20.79
CA VAL A 27 -8.18 -22.33 -20.33
C VAL A 27 -7.98 -21.66 -18.96
N LYS A 28 -7.30 -22.33 -18.01
CA LYS A 28 -6.96 -21.76 -16.70
C LYS A 28 -6.15 -20.48 -16.84
N LEU A 29 -5.05 -20.51 -17.60
CA LEU A 29 -4.19 -19.34 -17.79
C LEU A 29 -4.94 -18.18 -18.46
N LYS A 30 -5.78 -18.46 -19.45
CA LYS A 30 -6.64 -17.44 -20.09
C LYS A 30 -7.66 -16.87 -19.11
N ALA A 31 -8.23 -17.68 -18.22
CA ALA A 31 -9.15 -17.23 -17.18
C ALA A 31 -8.45 -16.35 -16.14
N LEU A 32 -7.25 -16.71 -15.68
CA LEU A 32 -6.44 -15.90 -14.75
C LEU A 32 -6.09 -14.53 -15.35
N LYS A 33 -5.60 -14.49 -16.60
CA LYS A 33 -5.31 -13.23 -17.31
C LYS A 33 -6.54 -12.33 -17.43
N LYS A 34 -7.69 -12.91 -17.78
CA LYS A 34 -8.95 -12.17 -17.88
C LYS A 34 -9.42 -11.67 -16.50
N THR A 35 -9.21 -12.45 -15.45
CA THR A 35 -9.56 -12.08 -14.07
C THR A 35 -8.74 -10.89 -13.61
N MET A 36 -7.42 -10.95 -13.78
CA MET A 36 -6.52 -9.84 -13.49
C MET A 36 -6.91 -8.56 -14.24
N LYS A 37 -7.18 -8.65 -15.55
CA LYS A 37 -7.64 -7.50 -16.35
C LYS A 37 -8.95 -6.90 -15.83
N LYS A 38 -9.87 -7.73 -15.34
CA LYS A 38 -11.14 -7.28 -14.77
C LYS A 38 -10.94 -6.58 -13.44
N ILE A 39 -10.19 -7.16 -12.51
CA ILE A 39 -9.88 -6.54 -11.22
C ILE A 39 -9.18 -5.19 -11.45
N GLY A 40 -8.23 -5.13 -12.40
CA GLY A 40 -7.51 -3.89 -12.72
C GLY A 40 -8.42 -2.74 -13.17
N LYS A 41 -9.53 -3.06 -13.84
CA LYS A 41 -10.51 -2.09 -14.35
C LYS A 41 -11.73 -1.89 -13.43
N ALA A 42 -11.84 -2.67 -12.37
CA ALA A 42 -12.96 -2.57 -11.45
C ALA A 42 -12.92 -1.26 -10.68
N ARG A 43 -14.11 -0.68 -10.47
CA ARG A 43 -14.36 0.37 -9.48
C ARG A 43 -14.48 -0.29 -8.12
N MET A 44 -13.37 -0.33 -7.38
CA MET A 44 -13.31 -1.09 -6.12
C MET A 44 -14.20 -0.49 -5.04
N GLU A 45 -14.47 0.81 -5.12
CA GLU A 45 -15.44 1.52 -4.28
C GLU A 45 -16.87 0.95 -4.39
N CYS A 46 -17.17 0.24 -5.48
CA CYS A 46 -18.44 -0.45 -5.71
C CYS A 46 -18.36 -1.98 -5.54
N CYS A 47 -17.19 -2.53 -5.22
CA CYS A 47 -17.00 -3.96 -5.10
C CYS A 47 -17.32 -4.44 -3.68
N ARG A 48 -17.75 -5.70 -3.57
CA ARG A 48 -18.00 -6.37 -2.29
C ARG A 48 -16.97 -7.46 -2.06
N ALA A 49 -16.49 -7.61 -0.83
CA ALA A 49 -15.46 -8.59 -0.48
C ALA A 49 -15.84 -10.02 -0.91
N LYS A 50 -17.11 -10.40 -0.72
CA LYS A 50 -17.65 -11.72 -1.08
C LYS A 50 -17.50 -12.06 -2.57
N GLN A 51 -17.44 -11.06 -3.46
CA GLN A 51 -17.25 -11.29 -4.90
C GLN A 51 -15.89 -11.91 -5.23
N PHE A 52 -14.89 -11.72 -4.36
CA PHE A 52 -13.55 -12.28 -4.52
C PHE A 52 -13.38 -13.63 -3.81
N SER A 53 -14.30 -14.05 -2.94
CA SER A 53 -14.13 -15.26 -2.12
C SER A 53 -13.80 -16.50 -2.94
N GLY A 54 -14.58 -16.79 -3.98
CA GLY A 54 -14.35 -17.96 -4.82
C GLY A 54 -13.03 -17.91 -5.60
N LEU A 55 -12.54 -16.71 -5.94
CA LEU A 55 -11.22 -16.56 -6.55
C LEU A 55 -10.11 -16.86 -5.53
N LEU A 56 -10.26 -16.35 -4.31
CA LEU A 56 -9.32 -16.56 -3.21
C LEU A 56 -9.22 -18.04 -2.82
N ASP A 57 -10.33 -18.79 -2.88
CA ASP A 57 -10.32 -20.26 -2.69
C ASP A 57 -9.38 -20.97 -3.67
N LYS A 58 -9.38 -20.55 -4.93
CA LYS A 58 -8.57 -21.19 -5.98
C LYS A 58 -7.11 -20.78 -5.92
N ILE A 59 -6.79 -19.59 -5.40
CA ILE A 59 -5.42 -19.07 -5.40
C ILE A 59 -4.47 -19.98 -4.62
N ASN A 60 -4.89 -20.53 -3.48
CA ASN A 60 -4.08 -21.47 -2.70
C ASN A 60 -3.59 -22.65 -3.57
N LEU A 61 -4.52 -23.31 -4.26
CA LEU A 61 -4.22 -24.45 -5.13
C LEU A 61 -3.31 -24.08 -6.33
N LEU A 62 -3.40 -22.84 -6.81
CA LEU A 62 -2.60 -22.36 -7.93
C LEU A 62 -1.16 -22.00 -7.55
N MET A 63 -0.86 -21.86 -6.26
CA MET A 63 0.46 -21.52 -5.74
C MET A 63 1.32 -22.73 -5.33
N ILE A 64 0.82 -23.97 -5.51
CA ILE A 64 1.56 -25.19 -5.16
C ILE A 64 2.88 -25.31 -5.93
N ASP A 65 2.85 -25.08 -7.25
CA ASP A 65 4.06 -25.04 -8.09
C ASP A 65 4.46 -23.59 -8.39
N LEU A 66 5.38 -23.05 -7.58
CA LEU A 66 5.88 -21.68 -7.67
C LEU A 66 6.64 -21.37 -8.98
N LYS A 67 7.08 -22.38 -9.72
CA LYS A 67 7.72 -22.20 -11.03
C LYS A 67 6.69 -22.14 -12.16
N SER A 68 5.43 -22.47 -11.88
CA SER A 68 4.38 -22.44 -12.88
C SER A 68 3.92 -21.02 -13.22
N LYS A 69 3.50 -20.82 -14.47
CA LYS A 69 2.83 -19.57 -14.89
C LYS A 69 1.54 -19.32 -14.10
N LYS A 70 0.90 -20.37 -13.56
CA LYS A 70 -0.31 -20.24 -12.73
C LYS A 70 0.00 -19.54 -11.42
N ALA A 71 1.06 -19.96 -10.73
CA ALA A 71 1.50 -19.34 -9.49
C ALA A 71 1.88 -17.87 -9.72
N GLU A 72 2.60 -17.57 -10.81
CA GLU A 72 2.92 -16.19 -11.19
C GLU A 72 1.65 -15.33 -11.35
N HIS A 73 0.63 -15.82 -12.06
CA HIS A 73 -0.62 -15.07 -12.23
C HIS A 73 -1.45 -15.00 -10.95
N ALA A 74 -1.42 -16.03 -10.10
CA ALA A 74 -2.12 -16.05 -8.82
C ALA A 74 -1.51 -15.00 -7.87
N ILE A 75 -0.19 -14.96 -7.76
CA ILE A 75 0.53 -13.95 -6.97
C ILE A 75 0.31 -12.54 -7.54
N ALA A 76 0.32 -12.37 -8.86
CA ALA A 76 0.00 -11.08 -9.48
C ALA A 76 -1.45 -10.63 -9.20
N ILE A 77 -2.39 -11.56 -9.05
CA ILE A 77 -3.76 -11.25 -8.62
C ILE A 77 -3.79 -10.81 -7.16
N LEU A 78 -3.09 -11.51 -6.25
CA LEU A 78 -2.98 -11.13 -4.84
C LEU A 78 -2.40 -9.72 -4.70
N GLU A 79 -1.32 -9.47 -5.44
CA GLU A 79 -0.67 -8.17 -5.47
C GLU A 79 -1.61 -7.09 -6.01
N LEU A 80 -2.27 -7.33 -7.14
CA LEU A 80 -3.25 -6.39 -7.69
C LEU A 80 -4.38 -6.10 -6.69
N LEU A 81 -4.92 -7.12 -6.01
CA LEU A 81 -5.94 -6.93 -4.98
C LEU A 81 -5.40 -6.07 -3.82
N SER A 82 -4.20 -6.35 -3.32
CA SER A 82 -3.56 -5.60 -2.24
C SER A 82 -3.35 -4.11 -2.59
N THR A 83 -3.10 -3.78 -3.86
CA THR A 83 -2.98 -2.37 -4.29
C THR A 83 -4.33 -1.66 -4.32
N LYS A 84 -5.39 -2.44 -4.55
CA LYS A 84 -6.76 -1.98 -4.85
C LYS A 84 -7.63 -1.87 -3.60
N ILE A 85 -7.25 -2.49 -2.48
CA ILE A 85 -8.01 -2.36 -1.23
C ILE A 85 -8.09 -0.91 -0.73
N THR A 86 -7.07 -0.10 -1.00
CA THR A 86 -7.01 1.31 -0.57
C THR A 86 -8.08 2.22 -1.20
N VAL A 87 -8.81 1.75 -2.21
CA VAL A 87 -9.92 2.49 -2.84
C VAL A 87 -11.26 1.76 -2.69
N MET A 88 -11.31 0.73 -1.86
CA MET A 88 -12.52 0.01 -1.48
C MET A 88 -13.10 0.63 -0.20
N GLN A 89 -14.40 0.44 0.07
CA GLN A 89 -15.01 0.88 1.33
C GLN A 89 -14.36 0.16 2.51
N ASP A 90 -14.04 0.87 3.61
CA ASP A 90 -13.30 0.31 4.76
C ASP A 90 -13.93 -0.99 5.30
N GLU A 91 -15.25 -1.02 5.50
CA GLU A 91 -15.96 -2.23 5.94
C GLU A 91 -15.76 -3.42 5.00
N GLU A 92 -15.63 -3.16 3.70
CA GLU A 92 -15.41 -4.19 2.70
C GLU A 92 -13.93 -4.58 2.62
N VAL A 93 -13.00 -3.68 2.94
CA VAL A 93 -11.58 -4.01 3.14
C VAL A 93 -11.44 -4.99 4.31
N ASP A 94 -12.05 -4.71 5.46
CA ASP A 94 -11.99 -5.58 6.63
C ASP A 94 -12.58 -6.96 6.34
N LYS A 95 -13.74 -7.02 5.67
CA LYS A 95 -14.35 -8.28 5.22
C LYS A 95 -13.40 -9.04 4.28
N LEU A 96 -12.74 -8.35 3.35
CA LEU A 96 -11.82 -8.99 2.42
C LEU A 96 -10.60 -9.56 3.16
N ILE A 97 -9.99 -8.79 4.07
CA ILE A 97 -8.87 -9.25 4.90
C ILE A 97 -9.29 -10.47 5.75
N ASN A 98 -10.49 -10.47 6.30
CA ASN A 98 -11.02 -11.63 7.04
C ASN A 98 -11.20 -12.86 6.16
N ILE A 99 -11.65 -12.69 4.91
CA ILE A 99 -11.72 -13.79 3.93
C ILE A 99 -10.32 -14.32 3.60
N PHE A 100 -9.31 -13.45 3.47
CA PHE A 100 -7.91 -13.84 3.27
C PHE A 100 -7.40 -14.72 4.42
N LYS A 101 -7.63 -14.29 5.67
CA LYS A 101 -7.23 -15.02 6.88
C LYS A 101 -7.97 -16.35 7.00
N ALA A 102 -9.28 -16.37 6.74
CA ALA A 102 -10.10 -17.59 6.81
C ALA A 102 -9.70 -18.66 5.78
N LYS A 103 -9.03 -18.25 4.70
CA LYS A 103 -8.50 -19.15 3.65
C LYS A 103 -6.99 -19.40 3.79
N GLU A 104 -6.40 -19.00 4.92
CA GLU A 104 -4.98 -19.15 5.25
C GLU A 104 -4.02 -18.52 4.22
N LEU A 105 -4.51 -17.59 3.40
CA LEU A 105 -3.71 -16.96 2.35
C LEU A 105 -2.60 -16.10 2.94
N ASP A 106 -2.83 -15.49 4.11
CA ASP A 106 -1.80 -14.79 4.86
C ASP A 106 -0.63 -15.72 5.23
N THR A 107 -0.95 -16.91 5.75
CA THR A 107 0.04 -17.94 6.12
C THR A 107 0.80 -18.43 4.89
N ILE A 108 0.08 -18.76 3.81
CA ILE A 108 0.69 -19.23 2.55
C ILE A 108 1.61 -18.17 1.95
N MET A 109 1.19 -16.90 1.91
CA MET A 109 2.03 -15.81 1.40
C MET A 109 3.32 -15.68 2.20
N LYS A 110 3.24 -15.70 3.54
CA LYS A 110 4.39 -15.60 4.44
C LYS A 110 5.37 -16.77 4.24
N LEU A 111 4.86 -18.01 4.25
CA LEU A 111 5.68 -19.20 4.03
C LEU A 111 6.32 -19.21 2.63
N THR A 112 5.58 -18.81 1.61
CA THR A 112 6.08 -18.70 0.23
C THR A 112 7.18 -17.64 0.13
N PHE A 113 7.01 -16.48 0.78
CA PHE A 113 8.02 -15.43 0.79
C PHE A 113 9.33 -15.89 1.47
N LEU A 114 9.22 -16.57 2.62
CA LEU A 114 10.35 -17.10 3.38
C LEU A 114 11.07 -18.26 2.67
N ASN A 115 10.41 -18.93 1.72
CA ASN A 115 11.03 -20.03 0.99
C ASN A 115 12.17 -19.51 0.09
N LYS A 116 13.38 -20.02 0.34
CA LYS A 116 14.59 -19.66 -0.42
C LYS A 116 14.49 -20.01 -1.91
N ALA A 117 13.69 -21.03 -2.26
CA ALA A 117 13.48 -21.45 -3.65
C ALA A 117 12.48 -20.57 -4.42
N THR A 118 11.76 -19.68 -3.73
CA THR A 118 10.81 -18.77 -4.39
C THR A 118 11.55 -17.78 -5.29
N PRO A 119 11.19 -17.68 -6.58
CA PRO A 119 11.78 -16.70 -7.49
C PRO A 119 11.69 -15.26 -6.96
N GLU A 120 12.76 -14.50 -7.12
CA GLU A 120 12.88 -13.12 -6.64
C GLU A 120 11.71 -12.19 -7.07
N PRO A 121 11.22 -12.22 -8.34
CA PRO A 121 10.08 -11.41 -8.71
C PRO A 121 8.79 -11.77 -7.94
N LEU A 122 8.61 -13.05 -7.60
CA LEU A 122 7.47 -13.50 -6.82
C LEU A 122 7.62 -13.11 -5.35
N LYS A 123 8.83 -13.17 -4.80
CA LYS A 123 9.11 -12.66 -3.45
C LYS A 123 8.77 -11.17 -3.34
N GLU A 124 9.11 -10.38 -4.34
CA GLU A 124 8.78 -8.95 -4.36
C GLU A 124 7.25 -8.71 -4.33
N SER A 125 6.50 -9.38 -5.20
CA SER A 125 5.03 -9.28 -5.22
C SER A 125 4.39 -9.76 -3.90
N LEU A 126 4.95 -10.81 -3.29
CA LEU A 126 4.48 -11.32 -2.01
C LEU A 126 4.80 -10.36 -0.86
N ALA A 127 6.02 -9.84 -0.77
CA ALA A 127 6.42 -8.87 0.24
C ALA A 127 5.57 -7.58 0.14
N TYR A 128 5.27 -7.14 -1.09
CA TYR A 128 4.33 -6.06 -1.32
C TYR A 128 2.95 -6.40 -0.75
N SER A 129 2.40 -7.55 -1.13
CA SER A 129 1.05 -7.97 -0.70
C SER A 129 0.96 -8.14 0.82
N ILE A 130 1.98 -8.73 1.44
CA ILE A 130 2.08 -8.95 2.89
C ILE A 130 2.05 -7.60 3.63
N SER A 131 2.85 -6.64 3.15
CA SER A 131 2.92 -5.31 3.74
C SER A 131 1.60 -4.54 3.53
N ALA A 132 1.11 -4.49 2.28
CA ALA A 132 -0.08 -3.72 1.91
C ALA A 132 -1.37 -4.21 2.57
N LEU A 133 -1.49 -5.52 2.82
CA LEU A 133 -2.66 -6.11 3.48
C LEU A 133 -2.56 -6.09 5.02
N GLY A 134 -1.43 -5.67 5.60
CA GLY A 134 -1.25 -5.65 7.06
C GLY A 134 -1.43 -7.02 7.71
N VAL A 135 -0.94 -8.10 7.06
CA VAL A 135 -1.20 -9.47 7.53
C VAL A 135 -0.22 -9.97 8.59
N ILE A 136 0.86 -9.24 8.85
CA ILE A 136 1.79 -9.52 9.95
C ILE A 136 1.16 -9.00 11.23
N LYS A 137 0.87 -9.89 12.18
CA LYS A 137 0.18 -9.56 13.43
C LYS A 137 1.16 -9.22 14.55
N TYR A 138 2.36 -9.82 14.52
CA TYR A 138 3.34 -9.63 15.58
C TYR A 138 4.76 -9.46 15.03
N THR A 139 5.57 -8.68 15.73
CA THR A 139 6.97 -8.42 15.38
C THR A 139 7.89 -9.64 15.53
N TYR A 140 7.48 -10.67 16.26
CA TYR A 140 8.23 -11.92 16.40
C TYR A 140 7.88 -12.96 15.31
N GLU A 141 6.95 -12.66 14.41
CA GLU A 141 6.74 -13.52 13.24
C GLU A 141 8.00 -13.50 12.37
N SER A 142 8.51 -14.67 12.00
CA SER A 142 9.73 -14.80 11.20
C SER A 142 9.69 -14.02 9.88
N CYS A 143 8.50 -13.83 9.31
CA CYS A 143 8.31 -13.04 8.11
C CYS A 143 8.50 -11.53 8.30
N PHE A 144 8.37 -10.99 9.52
CA PHE A 144 8.49 -9.56 9.77
C PHE A 144 9.88 -9.04 9.47
N GLU A 145 10.90 -9.57 10.14
CA GLU A 145 12.29 -9.12 9.96
C GLU A 145 12.73 -9.32 8.51
N SER A 146 12.40 -10.46 7.90
CA SER A 146 12.72 -10.72 6.49
C SER A 146 12.03 -9.74 5.52
N VAL A 147 10.80 -9.30 5.79
CA VAL A 147 10.13 -8.28 4.96
C VAL A 147 10.80 -6.92 5.14
N ILE A 148 11.16 -6.53 6.36
CA ILE A 148 11.86 -5.26 6.61
C ILE A 148 13.23 -5.25 5.95
N GLU A 149 14.03 -6.29 6.12
CA GLU A 149 15.34 -6.43 5.48
C GLU A 149 15.22 -6.33 3.95
N PHE A 150 14.25 -7.04 3.37
CA PHE A 150 13.97 -6.97 1.94
C PHE A 150 13.60 -5.54 1.48
N LEU A 151 12.77 -4.83 2.25
CA LEU A 151 12.43 -3.43 1.96
C LEU A 151 13.63 -2.50 2.03
N LEU A 152 14.53 -2.69 3.01
CA LEU A 152 15.75 -1.91 3.15
C LEU A 152 16.73 -2.16 2.02
N GLU A 153 16.87 -3.41 1.56
CA GLU A 153 17.65 -3.75 0.36
C GLU A 153 17.09 -3.07 -0.89
N LYS A 154 15.76 -3.12 -1.09
CA LYS A 154 15.11 -2.42 -2.22
C LYS A 154 15.25 -0.90 -2.11
N LEU A 155 15.20 -0.34 -0.89
CA LEU A 155 15.42 1.09 -0.65
C LEU A 155 16.84 1.48 -1.06
N LYS A 156 17.85 0.73 -0.63
CA LYS A 156 19.25 0.98 -0.98
C LYS A 156 19.47 0.91 -2.50
N ALA A 157 18.94 -0.12 -3.16
CA ALA A 157 19.04 -0.25 -4.62
C ALA A 157 18.36 0.92 -5.35
N MET A 158 17.23 1.40 -4.83
CA MET A 158 16.52 2.57 -5.36
C MET A 158 17.31 3.86 -5.13
N GLU A 159 17.92 4.05 -3.96
CA GLU A 159 18.81 5.18 -3.66
C GLU A 159 20.01 5.22 -4.61
N GLU A 160 20.66 4.07 -4.85
CA GLU A 160 21.76 3.94 -5.81
C GLU A 160 21.35 4.26 -7.26
N LEU A 161 20.15 3.83 -7.66
CA LEU A 161 19.58 4.14 -8.97
C LEU A 161 19.33 5.65 -9.11
N LEU A 162 18.71 6.26 -8.11
CA LEU A 162 18.37 7.69 -8.10
C LEU A 162 19.61 8.60 -8.04
N GLY A 163 20.70 8.13 -7.45
CA GLY A 163 22.00 8.81 -7.47
C GLY A 163 22.64 8.87 -8.86
N LYS A 164 22.36 7.88 -9.73
CA LYS A 164 22.84 7.83 -11.12
C LYS A 164 21.89 8.55 -12.08
N GLN A 165 20.60 8.46 -11.83
CA GLN A 165 19.55 9.06 -12.66
C GLN A 165 18.53 9.76 -11.78
N PRO A 166 18.42 11.10 -11.84
CA PRO A 166 17.43 11.83 -11.06
C PRO A 166 16.01 11.31 -11.33
N TYR A 167 15.17 11.30 -10.29
CA TYR A 167 13.78 10.84 -10.39
C TYR A 167 13.04 11.53 -11.54
N ASN A 168 12.53 10.73 -12.48
CA ASN A 168 11.69 11.19 -13.58
C ASN A 168 10.32 10.52 -13.50
N LYS A 169 9.29 11.33 -13.21
CA LYS A 169 7.89 10.88 -13.11
C LYS A 169 7.35 10.29 -14.41
N GLU A 170 7.92 10.63 -15.57
CA GLU A 170 7.52 10.05 -16.87
C GLU A 170 8.04 8.62 -17.06
N LEU A 171 9.14 8.28 -16.36
CA LEU A 171 9.71 6.93 -16.35
C LEU A 171 9.06 6.04 -15.29
N ASP A 172 8.26 6.61 -14.37
CA ASP A 172 7.46 5.81 -13.44
C ASP A 172 6.46 4.98 -14.26
N PRO A 173 6.56 3.64 -14.21
CA PRO A 173 5.66 2.79 -14.99
C PRO A 173 4.20 3.08 -14.59
N LYS A 174 3.37 3.50 -15.56
CA LYS A 174 1.93 3.73 -15.36
C LYS A 174 1.32 2.51 -14.65
N ARG A 175 0.81 2.74 -13.42
CA ARG A 175 0.19 1.76 -12.50
C ARG A 175 -0.39 0.54 -13.22
N SER A 176 0.37 -0.55 -13.31
CA SER A 176 -0.11 -1.92 -13.64
C SER A 176 0.99 -2.98 -13.80
N LYS A 177 2.18 -2.78 -13.22
CA LYS A 177 3.13 -3.86 -12.90
C LYS A 177 3.57 -3.60 -11.47
N TYR A 178 2.78 -4.15 -10.56
CA TYR A 178 2.84 -3.88 -9.14
C TYR A 178 4.16 -4.46 -8.57
N GLY A 179 4.64 -3.89 -7.46
CA GLY A 179 5.89 -4.27 -6.79
C GLY A 179 6.57 -3.08 -6.15
N PHE A 180 7.79 -3.25 -5.65
CA PHE A 180 8.62 -2.22 -5.01
C PHE A 180 9.47 -1.46 -6.05
N ARG A 181 8.80 -0.91 -7.06
CA ARG A 181 9.46 -0.27 -8.22
C ARG A 181 9.76 1.21 -8.06
N THR A 182 9.17 1.84 -7.05
CA THR A 182 9.34 3.28 -6.80
C THR A 182 9.73 3.51 -5.35
N LEU A 183 10.45 4.59 -5.11
CA LEU A 183 10.74 5.05 -3.75
C LEU A 183 9.45 5.19 -2.92
N ALA A 184 8.38 5.73 -3.51
CA ALA A 184 7.10 5.88 -2.83
C ALA A 184 6.47 4.54 -2.40
N THR A 185 6.57 3.48 -3.21
CA THR A 185 6.03 2.16 -2.85
C THR A 185 6.82 1.48 -1.73
N ILE A 186 8.15 1.64 -1.73
CA ILE A 186 9.04 1.08 -0.70
C ILE A 186 8.80 1.79 0.64
N LEU A 187 8.84 3.13 0.63
CA LEU A 187 8.60 3.91 1.85
C LEU A 187 7.19 3.69 2.40
N ASN A 188 6.18 3.55 1.53
CA ASN A 188 4.81 3.30 1.99
C ASN A 188 4.70 1.94 2.71
N ALA A 189 5.40 0.91 2.23
CA ALA A 189 5.39 -0.39 2.90
C ALA A 189 6.09 -0.35 4.27
N LEU A 190 7.22 0.35 4.40
CA LEU A 190 7.87 0.59 5.70
C LEU A 190 6.94 1.36 6.66
N CYS A 191 6.27 2.39 6.14
CA CYS A 191 5.35 3.25 6.89
C CYS A 191 4.10 2.50 7.40
N ILE A 192 3.63 1.44 6.72
CA ILE A 192 2.45 0.69 7.21
C ILE A 192 2.70 0.17 8.62
N PHE A 193 3.91 -0.33 8.90
CA PHE A 193 4.28 -0.85 10.21
C PHE A 193 4.39 0.23 11.30
N THR A 194 4.35 1.52 10.96
CA THR A 194 4.36 2.60 11.96
C THR A 194 2.96 3.01 12.45
N PHE A 195 1.91 2.46 11.85
CA PHE A 195 0.53 2.67 12.31
C PHE A 195 0.07 1.60 13.31
N GLU A 196 0.91 0.60 13.53
CA GLU A 196 0.66 -0.53 14.42
C GLU A 196 1.04 -0.18 15.87
N ASP A 197 1.09 -1.21 16.72
CA ASP A 197 1.39 -1.07 18.13
C ASP A 197 2.82 -0.56 18.43
N TYR A 198 3.08 -0.32 19.71
CA TYR A 198 4.38 0.14 20.19
C TYR A 198 5.54 -0.78 19.78
N ALA A 199 5.33 -2.10 19.73
CA ALA A 199 6.38 -3.05 19.41
C ALA A 199 6.84 -2.91 17.95
N PHE A 200 5.90 -2.74 17.02
CA PHE A 200 6.22 -2.44 15.63
C PHE A 200 6.95 -1.10 15.48
N ASN A 201 6.44 -0.05 16.11
CA ASN A 201 7.07 1.27 16.09
C ASN A 201 8.53 1.24 16.59
N GLN A 202 8.77 0.50 17.69
CA GLN A 202 10.11 0.30 18.25
C GLN A 202 11.03 -0.45 17.28
N LYS A 203 10.53 -1.53 16.64
CA LYS A 203 11.32 -2.27 15.64
C LYS A 203 11.67 -1.40 14.44
N ILE A 204 10.70 -0.66 13.87
CA ILE A 204 10.96 0.23 12.74
C ILE A 204 11.98 1.32 13.11
N MET A 205 11.92 1.87 14.33
CA MET A 205 12.96 2.78 14.81
C MET A 205 14.33 2.12 14.88
N ASN A 206 14.43 0.89 15.41
CA ASN A 206 15.70 0.16 15.46
C ASN A 206 16.30 -0.13 14.07
N TYR A 207 15.45 -0.19 13.03
CA TYR A 207 15.87 -0.28 11.62
C TYR A 207 16.18 1.10 10.97
N GLY A 208 16.28 2.16 11.78
CA GLY A 208 16.60 3.51 11.31
C GLY A 208 15.40 4.26 10.72
N GLY A 209 14.17 3.94 11.14
CA GLY A 209 12.94 4.55 10.60
C GLY A 209 12.91 6.08 10.68
N ILE A 210 13.44 6.67 11.77
CA ILE A 210 13.50 8.12 11.92
C ILE A 210 14.46 8.73 10.89
N GLU A 211 15.64 8.14 10.75
CA GLU A 211 16.68 8.57 9.81
C GLU A 211 16.21 8.43 8.36
N ILE A 212 15.53 7.32 8.04
CA ILE A 212 14.90 7.12 6.72
C ILE A 212 13.89 8.23 6.47
N GLY A 213 12.99 8.52 7.42
CA GLY A 213 12.03 9.61 7.30
C GLY A 213 12.73 10.95 7.05
N LEU A 214 13.73 11.28 7.86
CA LEU A 214 14.50 12.52 7.76
C LEU A 214 15.13 12.72 6.36
N ARG A 215 15.72 11.67 5.77
CA ARG A 215 16.34 11.74 4.43
C ARG A 215 15.37 12.24 3.35
N TYR A 216 14.08 11.98 3.50
CA TYR A 216 13.06 12.23 2.48
C TYR A 216 12.06 13.34 2.81
N LEU A 217 12.20 14.03 3.95
CA LEU A 217 11.29 15.11 4.36
C LEU A 217 11.25 16.26 3.34
N ASN A 218 12.37 16.60 2.71
CA ASN A 218 12.44 17.66 1.70
C ASN A 218 12.39 17.12 0.25
N HIS A 219 11.85 15.93 0.03
CA HIS A 219 11.78 15.34 -1.32
C HIS A 219 10.85 16.15 -2.23
N LYS A 220 11.14 16.27 -3.54
CA LYS A 220 10.33 17.07 -4.50
C LYS A 220 8.87 16.62 -4.60
N SER A 221 8.64 15.31 -4.54
CA SER A 221 7.29 14.72 -4.56
C SER A 221 6.58 14.87 -3.21
N THR A 222 5.43 15.56 -3.20
CA THR A 222 4.57 15.69 -2.01
C THR A 222 4.19 14.35 -1.41
N LYS A 223 3.90 13.33 -2.24
CA LYS A 223 3.56 11.99 -1.77
C LYS A 223 4.69 11.37 -0.94
N ILE A 224 5.94 11.52 -1.41
CA ILE A 224 7.10 11.00 -0.69
C ILE A 224 7.31 11.76 0.62
N ARG A 225 7.17 13.10 0.61
CA ARG A 225 7.25 13.89 1.85
C ARG A 225 6.23 13.46 2.89
N VAL A 226 4.98 13.22 2.50
CA VAL A 226 3.93 12.76 3.43
C VAL A 226 4.30 11.42 4.07
N ILE A 227 4.76 10.45 3.28
CA ILE A 227 5.19 9.14 3.81
C ILE A 227 6.41 9.29 4.72
N ALA A 228 7.38 10.11 4.30
CA ALA A 228 8.59 10.39 5.06
C ALA A 228 8.28 11.05 6.42
N SER A 229 7.30 11.96 6.46
CA SER A 229 6.81 12.58 7.69
C SER A 229 6.23 11.57 8.67
N THR A 230 5.55 10.52 8.19
CA THR A 230 5.04 9.47 9.08
C THR A 230 6.20 8.70 9.74
N LEU A 231 7.20 8.29 8.95
CA LEU A 231 8.40 7.62 9.47
C LEU A 231 9.18 8.51 10.44
N PHE A 232 9.38 9.78 10.08
CA PHE A 232 10.03 10.77 10.95
C PHE A 232 9.21 11.04 12.21
N GLY A 233 7.88 10.92 12.15
CA GLY A 233 6.96 11.03 13.26
C GLY A 233 7.25 10.04 14.40
N LEU A 234 7.99 8.97 14.14
CA LEU A 234 8.51 8.10 15.20
C LEU A 234 9.35 8.87 16.24
N SER A 235 10.01 9.95 15.81
CA SER A 235 10.76 10.86 16.68
C SER A 235 9.88 11.61 17.68
N CYS A 236 8.55 11.65 17.51
CA CYS A 236 7.62 12.32 18.42
C CYS A 236 7.17 11.43 19.59
N PHE A 237 7.29 10.10 19.48
CA PHE A 237 6.91 9.21 20.59
C PHE A 237 7.88 9.34 21.75
N LYS A 238 7.35 9.48 22.97
CA LYS A 238 8.13 9.79 24.17
C LYS A 238 9.34 8.87 24.33
N ASN A 239 9.13 7.55 24.27
CA ASN A 239 10.16 6.55 24.53
C ASN A 239 10.97 6.18 23.27
N ILE A 240 10.33 6.12 22.10
CA ILE A 240 10.98 5.70 20.85
C ILE A 240 11.92 6.79 20.34
N GLY A 241 11.45 8.03 20.25
CA GLY A 241 12.22 9.17 19.75
C GLY A 241 13.11 9.84 20.79
N PHE A 242 13.18 9.36 22.03
CA PHE A 242 13.87 10.05 23.12
C PHE A 242 15.33 10.37 22.79
N HIS A 243 16.09 9.36 22.34
CA HIS A 243 17.50 9.52 22.01
C HIS A 243 17.69 10.49 20.84
N PHE A 244 16.86 10.38 19.81
CA PHE A 244 16.89 11.28 18.66
C PHE A 244 16.67 12.74 19.07
N ARG A 245 15.63 13.03 19.88
CA ARG A 245 15.30 14.39 20.33
C ARG A 245 16.34 14.96 21.31
N LYS A 246 17.06 14.12 22.06
CA LYS A 246 18.09 14.57 22.99
C LYS A 246 19.30 15.18 22.28
N ILE A 247 19.61 14.71 21.08
CA ILE A 247 20.82 15.09 20.33
C ILE A 247 20.52 15.96 19.10
N ASN A 248 19.25 16.15 18.74
CA ASN A 248 18.84 16.93 17.58
C ASN A 248 17.85 18.03 17.96
N ASN A 249 18.02 19.22 17.37
CA ASN A 249 16.98 20.25 17.42
C ASN A 249 15.90 19.95 16.36
N CYS A 250 14.81 19.31 16.78
CA CYS A 250 13.73 18.94 15.87
C CYS A 250 13.03 20.14 15.24
N LEU A 251 13.01 21.31 15.90
CA LEU A 251 12.40 22.52 15.32
C LEU A 251 13.20 23.00 14.11
N ASP A 252 14.53 23.05 14.23
CA ASP A 252 15.42 23.44 13.12
C ASP A 252 15.32 22.45 11.96
N ILE A 253 15.26 21.15 12.28
CA ILE A 253 15.07 20.10 11.26
C ILE A 253 13.75 20.34 10.49
N LEU A 254 12.65 20.58 11.20
CA LEU A 254 11.36 20.82 10.57
C LEU A 254 11.35 22.11 9.75
N SER A 255 11.96 23.19 10.24
CA SER A 255 12.01 24.47 9.53
C SER A 255 12.84 24.41 8.24
N ILE A 256 13.88 23.58 8.21
CA ILE A 256 14.71 23.38 7.01
C ILE A 256 14.01 22.49 5.97
N ASN A 257 13.26 21.47 6.43
CA ASN A 257 12.77 20.41 5.54
C ASN A 257 11.31 20.57 5.10
N ILE A 258 10.48 21.30 5.86
CA ILE A 258 9.10 21.56 5.48
C ILE A 258 9.08 22.84 4.64
N PRO A 259 8.75 22.76 3.34
CA PRO A 259 8.66 23.95 2.51
C PRO A 259 7.59 24.88 3.07
N PRO A 260 7.82 26.21 3.07
CA PRO A 260 6.81 27.16 3.52
C PRO A 260 5.54 26.97 2.69
N PRO A 261 4.35 27.02 3.32
CA PRO A 261 3.10 26.88 2.60
C PRO A 261 3.00 27.99 1.53
N LEU A 262 2.88 27.59 0.27
CA LEU A 262 2.61 28.53 -0.81
C LEU A 262 1.13 28.88 -0.77
N LEU A 263 0.82 30.15 -0.48
CA LEU A 263 -0.53 30.68 -0.63
C LEU A 263 -0.86 30.72 -2.13
N ILE A 264 -1.73 29.81 -2.58
CA ILE A 264 -2.26 29.84 -3.95
C ILE A 264 -3.63 30.52 -3.89
N THR A 265 -3.71 31.74 -4.42
CA THR A 265 -4.98 32.43 -4.64
C THR A 265 -5.63 31.87 -5.90
N VAL A 266 -6.71 31.11 -5.74
CA VAL A 266 -7.52 30.64 -6.87
C VAL A 266 -8.40 31.79 -7.33
N SER A 267 -8.17 32.31 -8.54
CA SER A 267 -9.04 33.34 -9.14
C SER A 267 -10.40 32.72 -9.50
N SER A 268 -11.48 33.49 -9.35
CA SER A 268 -12.85 33.05 -9.65
C SER A 268 -13.04 32.55 -11.08
N THR A 269 -12.16 32.92 -12.00
CA THR A 269 -12.16 32.47 -13.41
C THR A 269 -11.63 31.05 -13.63
N GLN A 270 -11.07 30.38 -12.61
CA GLN A 270 -10.63 28.98 -12.66
C GLN A 270 -11.63 28.00 -12.01
N SER A 271 -12.82 28.47 -11.60
CA SER A 271 -13.85 27.64 -10.95
C SER A 271 -14.42 26.54 -11.84
N ASP A 272 -14.38 26.71 -13.16
CA ASP A 272 -15.09 25.83 -14.09
C ASP A 272 -14.41 24.46 -14.31
N HIS A 273 -13.18 24.29 -13.82
CA HIS A 273 -12.43 23.03 -13.91
C HIS A 273 -12.27 22.29 -12.59
N ASN A 274 -12.62 22.93 -11.47
CA ASN A 274 -12.60 22.30 -10.17
C ASN A 274 -13.99 21.75 -9.90
N SER A 275 -14.18 20.44 -10.09
CA SER A 275 -15.28 19.69 -9.47
C SER A 275 -15.45 20.22 -8.05
N PRO A 276 -16.67 20.55 -7.58
CA PRO A 276 -16.89 21.05 -6.23
C PRO A 276 -16.41 19.97 -5.27
N GLN A 277 -15.15 20.05 -4.87
CA GLN A 277 -14.62 19.31 -3.75
C GLN A 277 -15.51 19.76 -2.61
N MET A 278 -16.26 18.82 -2.05
CA MET A 278 -17.12 19.04 -0.91
C MET A 278 -16.41 20.00 0.03
N HIS A 279 -16.90 21.24 0.08
CA HIS A 279 -16.47 22.17 1.09
C HIS A 279 -16.68 21.41 2.40
N LEU A 280 -15.59 21.10 3.11
CA LEU A 280 -15.72 20.60 4.47
C LEU A 280 -16.37 21.74 5.24
N GLN A 281 -17.70 21.67 5.37
CA GLN A 281 -18.44 22.55 6.24
C GLN A 281 -17.74 22.42 7.60
N HIS A 282 -17.30 23.55 8.16
CA HIS A 282 -16.72 23.67 9.50
C HIS A 282 -15.18 23.52 9.67
N LEU A 283 -14.35 23.45 8.62
CA LEU A 283 -12.88 23.42 8.83
C LEU A 283 -12.34 24.68 9.54
N HIS A 284 -13.03 25.82 9.41
CA HIS A 284 -12.60 27.12 9.96
C HIS A 284 -13.59 27.78 10.94
N THR A 285 -14.73 27.15 11.26
CA THR A 285 -15.71 27.76 12.17
C THR A 285 -15.32 27.69 13.65
N GLY A 286 -14.21 27.04 13.98
CA GLY A 286 -13.71 26.97 15.36
C GLY A 286 -13.13 28.27 15.91
N TRP A 287 -12.84 29.27 15.08
CA TRP A 287 -12.07 30.47 15.48
C TRP A 287 -12.84 31.79 15.33
N THR A 288 -14.12 31.75 14.99
CA THR A 288 -14.94 32.97 14.76
C THR A 288 -16.10 33.15 15.73
N LYS A 289 -16.00 32.65 16.97
CA LYS A 289 -16.82 33.22 18.04
C LYS A 289 -16.06 34.40 18.67
N PRO A 290 -16.48 35.65 18.42
CA PRO A 290 -15.99 36.75 19.23
C PRO A 290 -16.40 36.47 20.68
N MET A 291 -15.42 36.44 21.57
CA MET A 291 -15.66 36.60 23.01
C MET A 291 -16.36 37.94 23.20
N LEU A 292 -17.68 37.93 23.36
CA LEU A 292 -18.37 39.00 24.03
C LEU A 292 -17.95 38.94 25.50
N LEU A 293 -17.10 39.89 25.88
CA LEU A 293 -16.88 40.29 27.27
C LEU A 293 -18.24 40.63 27.88
N LEU A 294 -18.73 39.75 28.75
CA LEU A 294 -19.85 40.04 29.65
C LEU A 294 -19.32 40.92 30.79
N LYS A 295 -19.78 42.18 30.82
CA LYS A 295 -20.08 42.89 32.06
C LYS A 295 -21.52 42.56 32.45
#